data_AF-I0YUJ5-F1
#
_entry.id   AF-I0YUJ5-F1
#
_cell.length_a   1.000
_cell.length_b   1.000
_cell.length_c   1.000
_cell.angle_alpha   90.00
_cell.angle_beta   90.00
_cell.angle_gamma   90.00
#
_symmetry.space_group_name_H-M   'P 1'
#
loop_
_entity.id
_entity.type
_entity.pdbx_description
1 polymer ?
#
loop_
_entity_poly.entity_id
_entity_poly.type
_entity_poly.pdbx_seq_one_letter_code
_entity_poly.pdbx_strand_id
1 'polypeptide(L)'
;MWQSSCDPMGGRMGQNSAVLGRRFIPAFQTPKLWGSGMSRRAPAIRVLASKKSEVAQEALITAPIQVQGQEQLTPVEKLQMAPFWSTFCGTSNGAWQGVQAAFSPLTGEAEPVGLDNKGEPVLDVRTSTLESRELEEDDDRVVRRSLRAASAQALRDIAAKDEWEEEIISSEEDGLVFFDGGTYSRGPSSLLAEEVFEGGDLLQADKERLERRLSLEASTLEGSVKDDTAEDEVIRAEADVGDDSAGVRRVWLLEQCLAWGGEHRLRLRLTLAAFPGEKELEVEVLRIAVLREAWQCLAEDDSPACVADPSQVLPEVSTGARSQPQDLKGSWKVFDVSASPVPDDASPDEEPGTVLVYFSSETAQEWGPGRGDPGDCGGAFWLPGNALLELRMVPPVSRGRAADAQEGMETEGQGRGLCVSFHWLVNERTLIGLQREYSADGLLMEVRSRTAVKGGWVGGRM
;
A
#
# COMPACT_ATOMS: atom_id res chain seq x y z
N MET A 1 -37.08 39.48 -31.59
CA MET A 1 -38.28 38.83 -31.04
C MET A 1 -37.97 38.50 -29.59
N TRP A 2 -38.55 39.29 -28.69
CA TRP A 2 -38.57 39.25 -27.21
C TRP A 2 -37.26 39.33 -26.41
N GLN A 3 -36.91 40.59 -26.09
CA GLN A 3 -36.31 41.06 -24.83
C GLN A 3 -37.41 41.33 -23.78
N SER A 4 -37.05 41.31 -22.48
CA SER A 4 -37.63 42.13 -21.37
C SER A 4 -37.05 41.60 -20.05
N SER A 5 -36.06 42.22 -19.42
CA SER A 5 -36.14 43.35 -18.45
C SER A 5 -37.18 43.17 -17.33
N CYS A 6 -36.73 43.21 -16.07
CA CYS A 6 -37.14 44.23 -15.09
C CYS A 6 -36.43 43.98 -13.75
N ASP A 7 -35.89 45.07 -13.20
CA ASP A 7 -35.18 45.21 -11.93
C ASP A 7 -36.05 46.17 -11.04
N PRO A 8 -35.60 46.69 -9.87
CA PRO A 8 -36.18 46.38 -8.56
C PRO A 8 -36.99 47.53 -7.92
N MET A 9 -37.69 47.24 -6.81
CA MET A 9 -38.21 48.27 -5.90
C MET A 9 -37.91 47.94 -4.44
N GLY A 10 -37.31 48.92 -3.75
CA GLY A 10 -37.05 48.90 -2.32
C GLY A 10 -38.19 49.45 -1.47
N GLY A 11 -38.03 49.31 -0.15
CA GLY A 11 -38.90 49.92 0.85
C GLY A 11 -38.24 49.94 2.22
N ARG A 12 -37.90 51.14 2.70
CA ARG A 12 -37.43 51.45 4.07
C ARG A 12 -38.61 51.56 5.05
N MET A 13 -38.38 51.22 6.31
CA MET A 13 -38.86 51.83 7.58
C MET A 13 -38.70 50.75 8.68
N GLY A 14 -38.30 50.99 9.93
CA GLY A 14 -38.04 52.18 10.72
C GLY A 14 -37.69 51.73 12.15
N GLN A 15 -37.07 52.63 12.90
CA GLN A 15 -36.38 52.48 14.19
C GLN A 15 -37.28 52.12 15.40
N ASN A 16 -36.67 51.52 16.45
CA ASN A 16 -36.71 51.92 17.87
C ASN A 16 -35.84 50.94 18.69
N SER A 17 -34.69 51.34 19.28
CA SER A 17 -34.53 51.90 20.65
C SER A 17 -35.05 50.94 21.74
N ALA A 18 -34.41 50.65 22.88
CA ALA A 18 -33.27 51.20 23.60
C ALA A 18 -32.89 50.18 24.73
N VAL A 19 -31.65 50.12 25.22
CA VAL A 19 -31.23 50.54 26.60
C VAL A 19 -30.84 49.40 27.57
N LEU A 20 -29.56 49.49 28.01
CA LEU A 20 -28.92 49.19 29.31
C LEU A 20 -29.20 47.84 30.03
N GLY A 21 -28.19 47.16 30.58
CA GLY A 21 -27.31 47.71 31.61
C GLY A 21 -26.11 46.83 32.00
N ARG A 22 -25.19 47.50 32.70
CA ARG A 22 -23.81 47.14 33.02
C ARG A 22 -23.64 46.56 34.44
N ARG A 23 -22.54 45.80 34.61
CA ARG A 23 -21.63 45.65 35.79
C ARG A 23 -22.13 44.84 37.01
N PHE A 24 -21.29 43.93 37.51
CA PHE A 24 -20.52 44.09 38.78
C PHE A 24 -19.49 42.95 38.98
N ILE A 25 -18.31 43.29 39.49
CA ILE A 25 -17.23 42.42 40.04
C ILE A 25 -17.39 42.45 41.58
N PRO A 26 -16.92 41.46 42.37
CA PRO A 26 -15.61 41.63 43.01
C PRO A 26 -14.78 40.33 43.22
N ALA A 27 -13.49 40.55 43.46
CA ALA A 27 -12.46 39.59 43.89
C ALA A 27 -12.31 39.54 45.43
N PHE A 28 -11.27 38.81 45.89
CA PHE A 28 -10.72 38.57 47.26
C PHE A 28 -11.09 37.18 47.82
N GLN A 29 -10.22 36.41 48.50
CA GLN A 29 -9.05 36.74 49.32
C GLN A 29 -8.19 35.46 49.59
N THR A 30 -6.87 35.59 49.65
CA THR A 30 -5.94 34.63 50.31
C THR A 30 -5.80 34.93 51.81
N PRO A 31 -5.28 33.99 52.62
CA PRO A 31 -4.13 34.34 53.45
C PRO A 31 -3.02 33.26 53.54
N LYS A 32 -1.90 33.71 54.11
CA LYS A 32 -0.53 33.19 54.07
C LYS A 32 0.00 33.02 55.52
N LEU A 33 0.87 32.01 55.75
CA LEU A 33 1.99 31.94 56.74
C LEU A 33 1.61 31.73 58.24
N TRP A 34 2.36 31.06 59.14
CA TRP A 34 3.75 30.56 59.23
C TRP A 34 3.87 29.52 60.39
N GLY A 35 4.93 28.70 60.43
CA GLY A 35 5.33 27.98 61.66
C GLY A 35 6.26 26.76 61.47
N SER A 36 7.49 26.88 61.99
CA SER A 36 8.71 26.06 61.85
C SER A 36 8.81 24.79 62.71
N GLY A 37 9.65 23.80 62.31
CA GLY A 37 10.40 22.97 63.29
C GLY A 37 10.70 21.48 62.96
N MET A 38 11.91 21.22 62.44
CA MET A 38 12.83 20.08 62.71
C MET A 38 12.43 18.58 62.59
N SER A 39 13.16 17.91 61.69
CA SER A 39 13.93 16.65 61.87
C SER A 39 13.28 15.25 61.85
N ARG A 40 13.65 14.52 60.77
CA ARG A 40 14.00 13.09 60.63
C ARG A 40 13.00 12.01 61.07
N ARG A 41 12.46 11.28 60.08
CA ARG A 41 12.56 9.81 59.90
C ARG A 41 11.85 9.40 58.60
N ALA A 42 12.54 8.66 57.75
CA ALA A 42 11.97 8.08 56.54
C ALA A 42 10.95 6.98 56.89
N PRO A 43 9.75 6.96 56.29
CA PRO A 43 8.96 5.75 56.17
C PRO A 43 9.08 5.19 54.76
N ALA A 44 9.37 3.89 54.68
CA ALA A 44 9.39 3.11 53.46
C ALA A 44 8.08 3.32 52.67
N ILE A 45 8.20 3.84 51.45
CA ILE A 45 7.09 3.86 50.49
C ILE A 45 6.91 2.42 50.03
N ARG A 46 5.89 1.76 50.59
CA ARG A 46 5.25 0.61 49.95
C ARG A 46 4.79 1.10 48.57
N VAL A 47 5.48 0.64 47.52
CA VAL A 47 4.95 0.69 46.16
C VAL A 47 3.69 -0.17 46.17
N LEU A 48 2.54 0.48 46.36
CA LEU A 48 1.26 -0.10 45.99
C LEU A 48 1.38 -0.38 44.50
N ALA A 49 1.36 -1.66 44.14
CA ALA A 49 1.23 -2.09 42.77
C ALA A 49 0.00 -1.38 42.20
N SER A 50 0.22 -0.34 41.40
CA SER A 50 -0.83 0.18 40.55
C SER A 50 -1.18 -0.98 39.64
N LYS A 51 -2.40 -1.50 39.74
CA LYS A 51 -3.01 -2.24 38.64
C LYS A 51 -2.98 -1.30 37.45
N LYS A 52 -1.92 -1.41 36.65
CA LYS A 52 -1.89 -0.90 35.29
C LYS A 52 -3.06 -1.62 34.64
N SER A 53 -4.17 -0.92 34.43
CA SER A 53 -5.15 -1.40 33.48
C SER A 53 -4.38 -1.54 32.19
N GLU A 54 -4.17 -2.77 31.73
CA GLU A 54 -3.84 -3.06 30.34
C GLU A 54 -4.98 -2.47 29.53
N VAL A 55 -4.80 -1.23 29.09
CA VAL A 55 -5.43 -0.78 27.86
C VAL A 55 -4.76 -1.63 26.81
N ALA A 56 -5.45 -2.67 26.35
CA ALA A 56 -4.97 -3.51 25.26
C ALA A 56 -4.59 -2.57 24.10
N GLN A 57 -3.31 -2.50 23.75
CA GLN A 57 -2.91 -1.88 22.51
C GLN A 57 -3.58 -2.70 21.40
N GLU A 58 -4.40 -2.06 20.57
CA GLU A 58 -4.97 -2.69 19.38
C GLU A 58 -3.80 -3.14 18.50
N ALA A 59 -3.71 -4.45 18.23
CA ALA A 59 -2.64 -5.00 17.42
C ALA A 59 -2.80 -4.52 15.97
N LEU A 60 -1.78 -3.85 15.43
CA LEU A 60 -1.75 -3.36 14.04
C LEU A 60 -1.59 -4.50 13.02
N ILE A 61 -1.18 -5.67 13.49
CA ILE A 61 -1.02 -6.89 12.70
C ILE A 61 -1.94 -7.95 13.28
N THR A 62 -2.79 -8.51 12.43
CA THR A 62 -3.70 -9.60 12.80
C THR A 62 -3.56 -10.78 11.86
N ALA A 63 -4.24 -11.88 12.17
CA ALA A 63 -4.49 -12.92 11.18
C ALA A 63 -5.27 -12.33 9.98
N PRO A 64 -5.16 -12.94 8.79
CA PRO A 64 -5.93 -12.53 7.62
C PRO A 64 -7.44 -12.58 7.84
N ILE A 65 -8.16 -11.73 7.11
CA ILE A 65 -9.62 -11.68 7.11
C ILE A 65 -10.17 -12.97 6.53
N GLN A 66 -11.15 -13.54 7.24
CA GLN A 66 -11.81 -14.74 6.79
C GLN A 66 -12.95 -14.37 5.88
N VAL A 67 -12.95 -15.00 4.70
CA VAL A 67 -13.92 -14.79 3.64
C VAL A 67 -14.58 -16.12 3.33
N GLN A 68 -15.88 -16.21 3.55
CA GLN A 68 -16.68 -17.38 3.18
C GLN A 68 -17.56 -17.02 1.99
N GLY A 69 -17.38 -17.72 0.86
CA GLY A 69 -18.30 -17.61 -0.27
C GLY A 69 -19.65 -18.20 0.09
N GLN A 70 -20.72 -17.42 -0.07
CA GLN A 70 -22.10 -17.87 0.19
C GLN A 70 -22.79 -18.33 -1.09
N GLU A 71 -22.77 -17.50 -2.13
CA GLU A 71 -23.47 -17.76 -3.39
C GLU A 71 -22.73 -17.10 -4.56
N GLN A 72 -22.63 -17.82 -5.68
CA GLN A 72 -22.22 -17.22 -6.95
C GLN A 72 -23.44 -16.60 -7.61
N LEU A 73 -23.45 -15.26 -7.73
CA LEU A 73 -24.59 -14.49 -8.21
C LEU A 73 -24.61 -14.41 -9.75
N THR A 74 -23.44 -14.42 -10.37
CA THR A 74 -23.28 -14.55 -11.82
C THR A 74 -22.27 -15.64 -12.16
N PRO A 75 -22.50 -16.43 -13.23
CA PRO A 75 -21.48 -17.30 -13.79
C PRO A 75 -20.21 -16.51 -14.13
N VAL A 76 -19.06 -17.17 -14.10
CA VAL A 76 -17.81 -16.54 -14.56
C VAL A 76 -17.91 -16.25 -16.04
N GLU A 77 -17.76 -14.98 -16.43
CA GLU A 77 -17.77 -14.56 -17.82
C GLU A 77 -16.33 -14.41 -18.33
N LYS A 78 -15.96 -15.18 -19.36
CA LYS A 78 -14.60 -15.25 -19.94
C LYS A 78 -14.30 -14.19 -21.02
N LEU A 79 -15.30 -13.42 -21.44
CA LEU A 79 -15.22 -12.57 -22.64
C LEU A 79 -15.27 -11.08 -22.31
N GLN A 80 -14.78 -10.66 -21.14
CA GLN A 80 -14.57 -9.23 -20.94
C GLN A 80 -13.51 -8.74 -21.93
N MET A 81 -13.81 -7.61 -22.58
CA MET A 81 -12.81 -6.92 -23.40
C MET A 81 -11.69 -6.49 -22.47
N ALA A 82 -10.44 -6.81 -22.84
CA ALA A 82 -9.27 -6.30 -22.12
C ALA A 82 -9.38 -4.77 -22.00
N PRO A 83 -9.03 -4.18 -20.85
CA PRO A 83 -9.07 -2.74 -20.68
C PRO A 83 -8.16 -2.10 -21.72
N PHE A 84 -8.61 -0.99 -22.30
CA PHE A 84 -7.80 -0.27 -23.27
C PHE A 84 -6.73 0.55 -22.56
N TRP A 85 -5.47 0.35 -22.95
CA TRP A 85 -4.33 1.12 -22.44
C TRP A 85 -4.56 2.64 -22.54
N SER A 86 -5.18 3.11 -23.62
CA SER A 86 -5.53 4.52 -23.79
C SER A 86 -6.50 5.05 -22.73
N THR A 87 -7.45 4.21 -22.29
CA THR A 87 -8.41 4.57 -21.24
C THR A 87 -7.70 4.67 -19.89
N PHE A 88 -6.84 3.70 -19.59
CA PHE A 88 -5.97 3.75 -18.42
C PHE A 88 -5.13 5.04 -18.40
N CYS A 89 -4.41 5.31 -19.49
CA CYS A 89 -3.60 6.52 -19.63
C CYS A 89 -4.42 7.80 -19.41
N GLY A 90 -5.62 7.87 -20.00
CA GLY A 90 -6.54 9.00 -19.85
C GLY A 90 -6.96 9.25 -18.40
N THR A 91 -7.21 8.18 -17.63
CA THR A 91 -7.48 8.30 -16.19
C THR A 91 -6.23 8.57 -15.35
N SER A 92 -5.05 8.27 -15.91
CA SER A 92 -3.78 8.46 -15.22
C SER A 92 -3.28 9.91 -15.27
N ASN A 93 -3.51 10.55 -16.42
CA ASN A 93 -2.92 11.82 -16.83
C ASN A 93 -3.25 12.99 -15.88
N GLY A 94 -2.22 13.74 -15.51
CA GLY A 94 -2.34 14.98 -14.76
C GLY A 94 -1.35 15.12 -13.61
N ALA A 95 -1.52 16.20 -12.86
CA ALA A 95 -0.80 16.49 -11.64
C ALA A 95 -1.50 15.87 -10.44
N TRP A 96 -0.75 15.14 -9.64
CA TRP A 96 -1.17 14.48 -8.41
C TRP A 96 -0.36 15.02 -7.25
N GLN A 97 -1.04 15.41 -6.17
CA GLN A 97 -0.40 15.76 -4.91
C GLN A 97 -0.63 14.63 -3.92
N GLY A 98 0.39 14.29 -3.15
CA GLY A 98 0.29 13.16 -2.23
C GLY A 98 1.08 13.32 -0.94
N VAL A 99 0.81 12.38 -0.04
CA VAL A 99 1.56 12.16 1.19
C VAL A 99 1.89 10.68 1.27
N GLN A 100 3.15 10.37 1.56
CA GLN A 100 3.72 9.05 1.69
C GLN A 100 4.16 8.80 3.13
N ALA A 101 3.85 7.62 3.67
CA ALA A 101 4.48 7.10 4.88
C ALA A 101 5.01 5.68 4.66
N ALA A 102 6.05 5.30 5.41
CA ALA A 102 6.55 3.93 5.48
C ALA A 102 6.11 3.27 6.79
N PHE A 103 5.99 1.95 6.77
CA PHE A 103 5.53 1.15 7.89
C PHE A 103 6.42 -0.07 8.10
N SER A 104 6.61 -0.42 9.37
CA SER A 104 7.37 -1.58 9.76
C SER A 104 6.67 -2.86 9.34
N PRO A 105 7.35 -3.79 8.63
CA PRO A 105 6.79 -5.11 8.33
C PRO A 105 6.64 -5.99 9.58
N LEU A 106 7.26 -5.62 10.70
CA LEU A 106 7.20 -6.37 11.95
C LEU A 106 6.12 -5.88 12.91
N THR A 107 5.83 -4.57 12.92
CA THR A 107 4.91 -3.96 13.89
C THR A 107 3.71 -3.27 13.25
N GLY A 108 3.75 -2.92 11.96
CA GLY A 108 2.74 -2.10 11.30
C GLY A 108 2.73 -0.62 11.74
N GLU A 109 3.67 -0.23 12.61
CA GLU A 109 3.86 1.16 13.05
C GLU A 109 4.58 1.97 11.97
N ALA A 110 4.37 3.28 11.96
CA ALA A 110 5.03 4.17 11.02
C ALA A 110 6.54 4.23 11.31
N GLU A 111 7.34 4.18 10.26
CA GLU A 111 8.79 4.25 10.32
C GLU A 111 9.33 5.53 9.67
N PRO A 112 10.42 6.11 10.20
CA PRO A 112 11.07 7.25 9.57
C PRO A 112 11.54 6.91 8.15
N VAL A 113 11.11 7.72 7.19
CA VAL A 113 11.58 7.63 5.80
C VAL A 113 12.91 8.36 5.57
N GLY A 114 13.31 9.21 6.53
CA GLY A 114 14.53 9.99 6.51
C GLY A 114 14.60 10.91 7.73
N LEU A 115 15.61 11.78 7.74
CA LEU A 115 15.78 12.83 8.73
C LEU A 115 15.61 14.20 8.08
N ASP A 116 15.05 15.16 8.82
CA ASP A 116 14.99 16.55 8.37
C ASP A 116 16.34 17.27 8.56
N ASN A 117 16.40 18.55 8.19
CA ASN A 117 17.62 19.37 8.33
C ASN A 117 18.07 19.57 9.80
N LYS A 118 17.24 19.20 10.78
CA LYS A 118 17.56 19.25 12.21
C LYS A 118 17.93 17.87 12.76
N GLY A 119 17.90 16.83 11.94
CA GLY A 119 18.14 15.45 12.35
C GLY A 119 16.92 14.76 12.97
N GLU A 120 15.73 15.36 12.89
CA GLU A 120 14.50 14.78 13.41
C GLU A 120 13.88 13.80 12.41
N PRO A 121 13.25 12.71 12.87
CA PRO A 121 12.64 11.72 11.99
C PRO A 121 11.46 12.30 11.22
N VAL A 122 11.46 12.11 9.90
CA VAL A 122 10.33 12.43 9.02
C VAL A 122 9.52 11.15 8.83
N LEU A 123 8.26 11.16 9.26
CA LEU A 123 7.33 10.03 9.07
C LEU A 123 6.50 10.16 7.79
N ASP A 124 6.16 11.40 7.42
CA ASP A 124 5.37 11.74 6.25
C ASP A 124 6.19 12.57 5.26
N VAL A 125 6.24 12.11 4.02
CA VAL A 125 6.84 12.83 2.89
C VAL A 125 5.76 13.30 1.96
N ARG A 126 5.80 14.57 1.57
CA ARG A 126 4.92 15.10 0.54
C ARG A 126 5.46 14.72 -0.82
N THR A 127 4.54 14.38 -1.71
CA THR A 127 4.82 14.00 -3.08
C THR A 127 4.08 14.91 -4.05
N SER A 128 4.73 15.22 -5.17
CA SER A 128 4.10 15.87 -6.32
C SER A 128 4.46 15.04 -7.53
N THR A 129 3.47 14.58 -8.28
CA THR A 129 3.66 13.66 -9.39
C THR A 129 2.95 14.21 -10.63
N LEU A 130 3.64 14.31 -11.75
CA LEU A 130 3.09 14.61 -13.07
C LEU A 130 3.08 13.31 -13.87
N GLU A 131 1.90 12.86 -14.30
CA GLU A 131 1.75 11.70 -15.19
C GLU A 131 1.30 12.20 -16.56
N SER A 132 2.06 11.90 -17.60
CA SER A 132 1.72 12.21 -19.00
C SER A 132 1.87 10.98 -19.87
N ARG A 133 0.96 10.80 -20.83
CA ARG A 133 1.09 9.76 -21.85
C ARG A 133 1.96 10.28 -22.98
N GLU A 134 2.99 9.53 -23.32
CA GLU A 134 3.82 9.75 -24.49
C GLU A 134 3.55 8.66 -25.52
N LEU A 135 3.39 9.08 -26.78
CA LEU A 135 3.15 8.22 -27.92
C LEU A 135 4.29 8.44 -28.91
N GLU A 136 5.22 7.50 -28.96
CA GLU A 136 6.26 7.38 -29.99
C GLU A 136 5.91 6.22 -30.92
N GLU A 137 6.49 6.17 -32.14
CA GLU A 137 6.00 5.32 -33.26
C GLU A 137 5.62 3.88 -32.85
N ASP A 138 6.45 3.24 -32.02
CA ASP A 138 6.24 1.88 -31.50
C ASP A 138 6.23 1.82 -29.95
N ASP A 139 6.14 2.95 -29.25
CA ASP A 139 6.16 2.98 -27.78
C ASP A 139 5.03 3.85 -27.22
N ASP A 140 4.13 3.20 -26.48
CA ASP A 140 3.00 3.82 -25.81
C ASP A 140 3.19 3.69 -24.30
N ARG A 141 3.61 4.79 -23.70
CA ARG A 141 4.07 4.82 -22.30
C ARG A 141 3.45 5.95 -21.50
N VAL A 142 3.35 5.75 -20.20
CA VAL A 142 3.10 6.79 -19.21
C VAL A 142 4.43 7.17 -18.59
N VAL A 143 4.81 8.44 -18.75
CA VAL A 143 5.94 9.05 -18.05
C VAL A 143 5.42 9.68 -16.78
N ARG A 144 5.97 9.23 -15.65
CA ARG A 144 5.66 9.72 -14.32
C ARG A 144 6.87 10.47 -13.78
N ARG A 145 6.75 11.78 -13.63
CA ARG A 145 7.74 12.63 -12.97
C ARG A 145 7.31 12.89 -11.54
N SER A 146 8.11 12.50 -10.56
CA SER A 146 7.80 12.62 -9.14
C SER A 146 8.84 13.45 -8.38
N LEU A 147 8.35 14.20 -7.40
CA LEU A 147 9.14 14.90 -6.40
C LEU A 147 8.74 14.44 -5.02
N ARG A 148 9.71 14.44 -4.09
CA ARG A 148 9.51 14.00 -2.71
C ARG A 148 10.22 14.96 -1.77
N ALA A 149 9.52 15.50 -0.78
CA ALA A 149 10.14 16.33 0.25
C ALA A 149 9.38 16.30 1.58
N ALA A 150 10.06 16.66 2.67
CA ALA A 150 9.47 16.75 4.01
C ALA A 150 8.45 17.90 4.16
N SER A 151 8.39 18.85 3.23
CA SER A 151 7.44 19.97 3.27
C SER A 151 7.04 20.45 1.88
N ALA A 152 5.89 21.12 1.76
CA ALA A 152 5.44 21.68 0.47
C ALA A 152 6.38 22.78 -0.03
N GLN A 153 7.00 23.55 0.87
CA GLN A 153 7.99 24.54 0.45
C GLN A 153 9.21 23.86 -0.16
N ALA A 154 9.72 22.81 0.48
CA ALA A 154 10.85 22.05 -0.07
C ALA A 154 10.50 21.40 -1.42
N LEU A 155 9.28 20.89 -1.61
CA LEU A 155 8.83 20.39 -2.92
C LEU A 155 8.93 21.47 -4.01
N ARG A 156 8.49 22.70 -3.73
CA ARG A 156 8.59 23.81 -4.70
C ARG A 156 10.02 24.21 -4.97
N ASP A 157 10.86 24.22 -3.94
CA ASP A 157 12.28 24.56 -4.08
C ASP A 157 13.02 23.55 -4.95
N ILE A 158 12.66 22.25 -4.88
CA ILE A 158 13.18 21.19 -5.76
C ILE A 158 12.58 21.31 -7.17
N ALA A 159 11.26 21.52 -7.28
CA ALA A 159 10.58 21.72 -8.56
C ALA A 159 11.17 22.90 -9.36
N ALA A 160 11.49 24.01 -8.68
CA ALA A 160 12.09 25.19 -9.31
C ALA A 160 13.51 24.93 -9.87
N LYS A 161 14.17 23.83 -9.46
CA LYS A 161 15.46 23.39 -9.98
C LYS A 161 15.33 22.32 -11.07
N ASP A 162 14.10 21.90 -11.39
CA ASP A 162 13.82 20.85 -12.37
C ASP A 162 14.45 19.48 -12.02
N GLU A 163 14.54 19.18 -10.72
CA GLU A 163 15.14 17.93 -10.20
C GLU A 163 14.06 16.83 -10.02
N TRP A 164 13.37 16.46 -11.11
CA TRP A 164 12.32 15.43 -11.10
C TRP A 164 12.89 14.01 -11.21
N GLU A 165 12.32 13.09 -10.45
CA GLU A 165 12.55 11.65 -10.63
C GLU A 165 11.60 11.12 -11.70
N GLU A 166 12.11 10.48 -12.76
CA GLU A 166 11.29 10.02 -13.89
C GLU A 166 11.15 8.49 -13.93
N GLU A 167 9.90 8.01 -13.89
CA GLU A 167 9.50 6.59 -13.95
C GLU A 167 8.69 6.36 -15.24
N ILE A 168 9.06 5.33 -16.00
CA ILE A 168 8.34 4.93 -17.21
C ILE A 168 7.47 3.70 -16.91
N ILE A 169 6.24 3.72 -17.41
CA ILE A 169 5.31 2.59 -17.40
C ILE A 169 4.86 2.38 -18.85
N SER A 170 5.34 1.31 -19.48
CA SER A 170 4.96 0.99 -20.87
C SER A 170 3.75 0.05 -20.90
N SER A 171 2.97 0.13 -21.97
CA SER A 171 1.90 -0.83 -22.24
C SER A 171 2.38 -2.28 -22.37
N GLU A 172 3.66 -2.47 -22.70
CA GLU A 172 4.31 -3.79 -22.87
C GLU A 172 5.08 -4.25 -21.64
N GLU A 173 5.00 -3.52 -20.52
CA GLU A 173 5.76 -3.85 -19.32
C GLU A 173 5.34 -5.22 -18.73
N ASP A 174 6.33 -6.10 -18.54
CA ASP A 174 6.08 -7.43 -17.99
C ASP A 174 5.48 -7.37 -16.57
N GLY A 175 4.42 -8.17 -16.37
CA GLY A 175 3.71 -8.28 -15.12
C GLY A 175 2.93 -7.03 -14.69
N LEU A 176 2.83 -5.98 -15.53
CA LEU A 176 1.87 -4.89 -15.36
C LEU A 176 0.46 -5.39 -15.70
N VAL A 177 -0.49 -5.15 -14.79
CA VAL A 177 -1.90 -5.40 -15.01
C VAL A 177 -2.70 -4.19 -14.59
N PHE A 178 -3.46 -3.62 -15.52
CA PHE A 178 -4.35 -2.49 -15.25
C PHE A 178 -5.81 -2.88 -15.43
N PHE A 179 -6.68 -2.07 -14.82
CA PHE A 179 -8.13 -2.21 -14.82
C PHE A 179 -8.77 -0.85 -15.11
N ASP A 180 -10.06 -0.87 -15.40
CA ASP A 180 -10.83 0.35 -15.59
C ASP A 180 -10.78 1.27 -14.36
N GLY A 181 -10.82 2.58 -14.61
CA GLY A 181 -10.83 3.60 -13.56
C GLY A 181 -9.48 3.98 -12.97
N GLY A 182 -8.36 3.51 -13.55
CA GLY A 182 -7.00 3.89 -13.14
C GLY A 182 -6.40 3.03 -12.03
N THR A 183 -7.04 1.90 -11.72
CA THR A 183 -6.51 0.90 -10.78
C THR A 183 -5.54 -0.04 -11.51
N TYR A 184 -4.37 -0.33 -10.93
CA TYR A 184 -3.37 -1.21 -11.53
C TYR A 184 -2.47 -1.89 -10.49
N SER A 185 -1.87 -3.01 -10.89
CA SER A 185 -0.82 -3.71 -10.15
C SER A 185 0.40 -3.89 -11.06
N ARG A 186 1.57 -3.47 -10.57
CA ARG A 186 2.88 -3.60 -11.22
C ARG A 186 3.79 -4.48 -10.37
N GLY A 187 4.53 -5.38 -10.99
CA GLY A 187 5.44 -6.32 -10.34
C GLY A 187 5.90 -7.40 -11.32
N PRO A 188 6.89 -8.23 -10.96
CA PRO A 188 7.47 -9.21 -11.88
C PRO A 188 6.47 -10.34 -12.22
N SER A 189 6.56 -10.90 -13.43
CA SER A 189 5.85 -12.13 -13.78
C SER A 189 6.40 -13.37 -13.06
N SER A 190 7.64 -13.31 -12.56
CA SER A 190 8.26 -14.38 -11.77
C SER A 190 9.12 -13.81 -10.64
N LEU A 191 8.87 -14.27 -9.41
CA LEU A 191 9.65 -13.91 -8.24
C LEU A 191 11.01 -14.62 -8.15
N LEU A 192 11.21 -15.68 -8.96
CA LEU A 192 12.42 -16.51 -8.93
C LEU A 192 13.25 -16.49 -10.23
N ALA A 193 12.73 -15.92 -11.32
CA ALA A 193 13.41 -15.91 -12.63
C ALA A 193 14.74 -15.14 -12.63
N GLU A 194 15.76 -15.64 -13.33
CA GLU A 194 17.02 -14.93 -13.62
C GLU A 194 16.76 -13.63 -14.40
N GLU A 195 17.24 -12.50 -13.87
CA GLU A 195 17.04 -11.19 -14.49
C GLU A 195 17.72 -11.16 -15.88
N VAL A 196 16.94 -11.00 -16.94
CA VAL A 196 17.41 -10.40 -18.21
C VAL A 196 16.96 -8.95 -18.15
N PHE A 197 17.82 -8.06 -17.65
CA PHE A 197 17.47 -6.64 -17.47
C PHE A 197 17.76 -5.83 -18.74
N GLU A 198 16.70 -5.37 -19.41
CA GLU A 198 16.71 -4.17 -20.25
C GLU A 198 15.58 -3.23 -19.78
N GLY A 199 15.93 -2.12 -19.12
CA GLY A 199 15.03 -0.97 -18.90
C GLY A 199 14.40 -0.79 -17.50
N GLY A 200 14.83 0.25 -16.76
CA GLY A 200 14.11 0.76 -15.59
C GLY A 200 14.96 1.50 -14.54
N ASP A 201 15.45 2.70 -14.85
CA ASP A 201 16.43 3.46 -14.03
C ASP A 201 15.97 3.86 -12.61
N LEU A 202 14.66 3.91 -12.30
CA LEU A 202 14.19 4.27 -10.94
C LEU A 202 14.07 3.08 -9.99
N LEU A 203 13.81 1.88 -10.51
CA LEU A 203 13.89 0.65 -9.72
C LEU A 203 15.34 0.38 -9.31
N GLN A 204 16.28 0.73 -10.18
CA GLN A 204 17.71 0.65 -9.93
C GLN A 204 18.13 1.54 -8.75
N ALA A 205 17.67 2.78 -8.66
CA ALA A 205 18.09 3.70 -7.60
C ALA A 205 17.61 3.28 -6.19
N ASP A 206 16.35 2.84 -6.06
CA ASP A 206 15.82 2.32 -4.80
C ASP A 206 16.39 0.93 -4.46
N LYS A 207 16.62 0.06 -5.47
CA LYS A 207 17.32 -1.25 -5.32
C LYS A 207 18.76 -1.05 -4.88
N GLU A 208 19.55 -0.21 -5.55
CA GLU A 208 20.93 0.11 -5.19
C GLU A 208 21.03 0.75 -3.80
N ARG A 209 20.09 1.63 -3.45
CA ARG A 209 20.06 2.25 -2.12
C ARG A 209 19.75 1.21 -1.03
N LEU A 210 18.93 0.21 -1.34
CA LEU A 210 18.62 -0.90 -0.44
C LEU A 210 19.76 -1.91 -0.36
N GLU A 211 20.38 -2.28 -1.47
CA GLU A 211 21.56 -3.16 -1.53
C GLU A 211 22.75 -2.53 -0.80
N ARG A 212 22.95 -1.21 -0.91
CA ARG A 212 23.93 -0.47 -0.10
C ARG A 212 23.60 -0.50 1.39
N ARG A 213 22.32 -0.52 1.79
CA ARG A 213 21.93 -0.66 3.20
C ARG A 213 22.14 -2.08 3.71
N LEU A 214 21.72 -3.09 2.96
CA LEU A 214 21.88 -4.51 3.31
C LEU A 214 23.37 -4.89 3.43
N SER A 215 24.22 -4.40 2.53
CA SER A 215 25.68 -4.56 2.63
C SER A 215 26.28 -3.82 3.83
N LEU A 216 25.77 -2.64 4.18
CA LEU A 216 26.18 -1.92 5.39
C LEU A 216 25.81 -2.71 6.66
N GLU A 217 24.58 -3.21 6.76
CA GLU A 217 24.07 -3.99 7.90
C GLU A 217 24.86 -5.31 8.06
N ALA A 218 25.20 -6.00 6.98
CA ALA A 218 26.08 -7.17 6.99
C ALA A 218 27.49 -6.82 7.53
N SER A 219 28.08 -5.69 7.10
CA SER A 219 29.38 -5.24 7.60
C SER A 219 29.39 -4.79 9.07
N THR A 220 28.22 -4.43 9.60
CA THR A 220 28.08 -3.94 10.99
C THR A 220 28.02 -5.11 11.99
N LEU A 221 27.57 -6.29 11.54
CA LEU A 221 27.56 -7.53 12.33
C LEU A 221 28.96 -8.15 12.51
N GLU A 222 29.91 -7.89 11.61
CA GLU A 222 31.30 -8.35 11.73
C GLU A 222 32.19 -7.40 12.55
N GLY A 223 31.70 -6.20 12.88
CA GLY A 223 32.50 -5.13 13.50
C GLY A 223 32.59 -5.11 15.04
N SER A 224 32.00 -6.09 15.74
CA SER A 224 31.95 -6.08 17.21
C SER A 224 32.63 -7.28 17.87
N VAL A 225 33.93 -7.45 17.63
CA VAL A 225 34.83 -8.11 18.60
C VAL A 225 36.14 -7.32 18.66
N LYS A 226 36.34 -6.59 19.76
CA LYS A 226 37.66 -6.19 20.25
C LYS A 226 37.73 -6.54 21.72
N ASP A 227 38.53 -7.53 22.09
CA ASP A 227 39.49 -7.37 23.17
C ASP A 227 40.67 -8.34 23.02
N ASP A 228 41.83 -7.86 23.47
CA ASP A 228 43.19 -8.29 23.19
C ASP A 228 43.60 -9.60 23.89
N THR A 229 44.42 -10.44 23.25
CA THR A 229 45.77 -10.87 23.72
C THR A 229 46.37 -12.02 22.90
N ALA A 230 47.54 -11.73 22.32
CA ALA A 230 48.77 -12.54 22.15
C ALA A 230 48.73 -14.04 21.76
N GLU A 231 49.60 -14.31 20.77
CA GLU A 231 50.33 -15.56 20.44
C GLU A 231 49.76 -16.50 19.36
N ASP A 232 50.54 -16.53 18.27
CA ASP A 232 50.71 -17.54 17.22
C ASP A 232 49.95 -18.86 17.37
N GLU A 233 49.05 -19.15 16.43
CA GLU A 233 49.05 -20.42 15.70
C GLU A 233 48.30 -20.26 14.37
N VAL A 234 49.04 -20.45 13.27
CA VAL A 234 48.50 -20.49 11.91
C VAL A 234 47.70 -21.77 11.74
N ILE A 235 46.40 -21.72 12.07
CA ILE A 235 45.45 -22.73 11.62
C ILE A 235 44.94 -22.26 10.26
N ARG A 236 45.52 -22.84 9.20
CA ARG A 236 44.86 -22.88 7.89
C ARG A 236 43.62 -23.75 8.04
N ALA A 237 42.50 -23.13 8.42
CA ALA A 237 41.20 -23.70 8.11
C ALA A 237 41.06 -23.56 6.59
N GLU A 238 41.27 -24.67 5.88
CA GLU A 238 40.76 -24.80 4.53
C GLU A 238 39.26 -24.51 4.63
N ALA A 239 38.85 -23.39 4.04
CA ALA A 239 37.45 -23.17 3.75
C ALA A 239 37.05 -24.33 2.84
N ASP A 240 36.36 -25.30 3.43
CA ASP A 240 35.54 -26.23 2.70
C ASP A 240 34.61 -25.33 1.88
N VAL A 241 34.91 -25.19 0.58
CA VAL A 241 34.03 -24.55 -0.39
C VAL A 241 32.87 -25.51 -0.53
N GLY A 242 32.01 -25.51 0.49
CA GLY A 242 30.70 -26.06 0.45
C GLY A 242 29.98 -25.35 -0.67
N ASP A 243 29.56 -26.14 -1.65
CA ASP A 243 28.59 -25.85 -2.69
C ASP A 243 27.63 -24.70 -2.29
N ASP A 244 27.97 -23.47 -2.67
CA ASP A 244 27.13 -22.27 -2.48
C ASP A 244 25.95 -22.33 -3.47
N SER A 245 25.08 -23.32 -3.30
CA SER A 245 23.73 -23.33 -3.84
C SER A 245 22.75 -22.72 -2.84
N ALA A 246 23.21 -21.80 -1.98
CA ALA A 246 22.34 -20.96 -1.17
C ALA A 246 21.52 -20.09 -2.12
N GLY A 247 20.25 -20.45 -2.32
CA GLY A 247 19.36 -19.83 -3.30
C GLY A 247 19.44 -18.31 -3.26
N VAL A 248 19.68 -17.71 -4.43
CA VAL A 248 19.85 -16.26 -4.58
C VAL A 248 18.60 -15.56 -4.05
N ARG A 249 18.75 -14.82 -2.93
CA ARG A 249 17.72 -13.94 -2.38
C ARG A 249 17.52 -12.77 -3.32
N ARG A 250 16.31 -12.62 -3.87
CA ARG A 250 15.98 -11.53 -4.80
C ARG A 250 15.05 -10.54 -4.18
N VAL A 251 15.29 -9.25 -4.42
CA VAL A 251 14.45 -8.17 -3.91
C VAL A 251 13.57 -7.63 -5.04
N TRP A 252 12.29 -7.52 -4.78
CA TRP A 252 11.27 -7.04 -5.71
C TRP A 252 10.51 -5.85 -5.12
N LEU A 253 10.13 -4.92 -5.99
CA LEU A 253 9.17 -3.87 -5.69
C LEU A 253 7.83 -4.21 -6.35
N LEU A 254 6.80 -4.39 -5.54
CA LEU A 254 5.41 -4.47 -6.01
C LEU A 254 4.73 -3.13 -5.79
N GLU A 255 4.02 -2.65 -6.80
CA GLU A 255 3.17 -1.47 -6.72
C GLU A 255 1.70 -1.87 -6.98
N GLN A 256 0.80 -1.46 -6.09
CA GLN A 256 -0.65 -1.64 -6.25
C GLN A 256 -1.33 -0.29 -6.03
N CYS A 257 -2.01 0.21 -7.05
CA CYS A 257 -2.69 1.50 -7.00
C CYS A 257 -4.20 1.29 -7.10
N LEU A 258 -4.93 1.75 -6.09
CA LEU A 258 -6.38 1.76 -6.03
C LEU A 258 -6.88 3.17 -6.32
N ALA A 259 -7.67 3.33 -7.38
CA ALA A 259 -8.26 4.61 -7.75
C ALA A 259 -9.74 4.66 -7.35
N TRP A 260 -10.17 5.82 -6.82
CA TRP A 260 -11.56 6.05 -6.42
C TRP A 260 -12.03 7.43 -6.88
N GLY A 261 -13.21 7.47 -7.51
CA GLY A 261 -13.87 8.71 -7.91
C GLY A 261 -13.14 9.51 -9.01
N GLY A 262 -12.06 8.97 -9.59
CA GLY A 262 -11.23 9.64 -10.60
C GLY A 262 -10.27 10.71 -10.04
N GLU A 263 -10.46 11.15 -8.80
CA GLU A 263 -9.70 12.24 -8.18
C GLU A 263 -8.84 11.79 -7.00
N HIS A 264 -9.00 10.55 -6.52
CA HIS A 264 -8.25 10.03 -5.38
C HIS A 264 -7.59 8.70 -5.69
N ARG A 265 -6.38 8.53 -5.15
CA ARG A 265 -5.67 7.25 -5.20
C ARG A 265 -5.10 6.89 -3.84
N LEU A 266 -5.02 5.59 -3.63
CA LEU A 266 -4.24 4.99 -2.58
C LEU A 266 -3.30 3.97 -3.20
N ARG A 267 -2.00 4.16 -3.03
CA ARG A 267 -0.96 3.36 -3.67
C ARG A 267 -0.08 2.70 -2.63
N LEU A 268 0.06 1.39 -2.74
CA LEU A 268 1.01 0.59 -1.98
C LEU A 268 2.29 0.43 -2.79
N ARG A 269 3.43 0.62 -2.15
CA ARG A 269 4.75 0.15 -2.58
C ARG A 269 5.26 -0.86 -1.56
N LEU A 270 5.33 -2.12 -1.95
CA LEU A 270 5.77 -3.24 -1.12
C LEU A 270 7.12 -3.73 -1.63
N THR A 271 8.15 -3.58 -0.81
CA THR A 271 9.46 -4.17 -1.07
C THR A 271 9.54 -5.50 -0.34
N LEU A 272 9.78 -6.58 -1.08
CA LEU A 272 9.90 -7.93 -0.53
C LEU A 272 11.12 -8.64 -1.10
N ALA A 273 11.66 -9.58 -0.34
CA ALA A 273 12.62 -10.55 -0.84
C ALA A 273 11.92 -11.90 -1.08
N ALA A 274 12.27 -12.59 -2.16
CA ALA A 274 11.78 -13.91 -2.49
C ALA A 274 12.95 -14.85 -2.80
N PHE A 275 12.83 -16.11 -2.40
CA PHE A 275 13.82 -17.15 -2.64
C PHE A 275 13.17 -18.55 -2.62
N PRO A 276 13.78 -19.54 -3.29
CA PRO A 276 13.21 -20.89 -3.33
C PRO A 276 13.28 -21.54 -1.94
N GLY A 277 12.16 -22.07 -1.46
CA GLY A 277 12.11 -22.94 -0.29
C GLY A 277 11.89 -24.41 -0.67
N GLU A 278 12.16 -25.33 0.26
CA GLU A 278 12.04 -26.79 -0.01
C GLU A 278 10.60 -27.24 -0.31
N LYS A 279 9.62 -26.56 0.29
CA LYS A 279 8.18 -26.91 0.21
C LYS A 279 7.27 -25.73 -0.09
N GLU A 280 7.77 -24.51 -0.08
CA GLU A 280 6.99 -23.31 -0.38
C GLU A 280 7.88 -22.16 -0.81
N LEU A 281 7.28 -21.17 -1.46
CA LEU A 281 7.96 -19.93 -1.76
C LEU A 281 8.27 -19.20 -0.45
N GLU A 282 9.54 -18.90 -0.20
CA GLU A 282 9.93 -18.12 0.99
C GLU A 282 9.98 -16.63 0.64
N VAL A 283 9.34 -15.82 1.50
CA VAL A 283 9.16 -14.40 1.27
C VAL A 283 9.40 -13.63 2.56
N GLU A 284 10.19 -12.55 2.45
CA GLU A 284 10.47 -11.63 3.54
C GLU A 284 10.04 -10.22 3.15
N VAL A 285 9.15 -9.60 3.93
CA VAL A 285 8.75 -8.21 3.68
C VAL A 285 9.81 -7.28 4.23
N LEU A 286 10.38 -6.43 3.37
CA LEU A 286 11.45 -5.51 3.76
C LEU A 286 10.90 -4.11 4.05
N ARG A 287 9.88 -3.68 3.31
CA ARG A 287 9.30 -2.34 3.47
C ARG A 287 7.87 -2.28 2.97
N ILE A 288 7.03 -1.61 3.74
CA ILE A 288 5.66 -1.24 3.35
C ILE A 288 5.63 0.28 3.23
N ALA A 289 5.19 0.82 2.09
CA ALA A 289 4.95 2.24 1.94
C ALA A 289 3.57 2.50 1.33
N VAL A 290 2.85 3.46 1.89
CA VAL A 290 1.51 3.85 1.41
C VAL A 290 1.55 5.31 1.01
N LEU A 291 1.08 5.59 -0.20
CA LEU A 291 0.90 6.93 -0.76
C LEU A 291 -0.60 7.19 -0.88
N ARG A 292 -1.05 8.31 -0.33
CA ARG A 292 -2.38 8.86 -0.60
C ARG A 292 -2.21 10.04 -1.53
N GLU A 293 -2.95 10.05 -2.63
CA GLU A 293 -2.83 11.06 -3.67
C GLU A 293 -4.20 11.65 -4.04
N ALA A 294 -4.19 12.91 -4.45
CA ALA A 294 -5.34 13.61 -5.01
C ALA A 294 -4.95 14.32 -6.30
N TRP A 295 -5.79 14.15 -7.32
CA TRP A 295 -5.65 14.82 -8.61
C TRP A 295 -5.86 16.32 -8.46
N GLN A 296 -5.11 17.11 -9.23
CA GLN A 296 -5.16 18.57 -9.18
C GLN A 296 -5.64 19.17 -10.50
N CYS A 297 -4.94 18.84 -11.59
CA CYS A 297 -5.14 19.43 -12.90
C CYS A 297 -4.53 18.55 -13.99
N LEU A 298 -4.80 18.87 -15.25
CA LEU A 298 -4.11 18.26 -16.38
C LEU A 298 -2.63 18.69 -16.41
N ALA A 299 -1.77 17.84 -16.98
CA ALA A 299 -0.33 18.04 -17.04
C ALA A 299 0.11 19.06 -18.11
N GLU A 300 -0.78 19.94 -18.59
CA GLU A 300 -0.51 20.78 -19.77
C GLU A 300 0.44 21.97 -19.50
N ASP A 301 0.89 22.15 -18.27
CA ASP A 301 1.96 23.08 -17.96
C ASP A 301 2.86 22.42 -16.91
N ASP A 302 4.12 22.09 -17.26
CA ASP A 302 5.25 21.81 -16.34
C ASP A 302 5.58 23.05 -15.46
N SER A 303 4.58 23.89 -15.18
CA SER A 303 4.70 25.08 -14.38
C SER A 303 4.81 24.67 -12.91
N PRO A 304 5.81 25.16 -12.16
CA PRO A 304 5.91 24.94 -10.72
C PRO A 304 4.69 25.47 -9.94
N ALA A 305 3.76 26.19 -10.59
CA ALA A 305 2.47 26.58 -10.03
C ALA A 305 1.53 25.40 -9.76
N CYS A 306 1.64 24.27 -10.48
CA CYS A 306 0.86 23.06 -10.19
C CYS A 306 1.42 22.25 -9.00
N VAL A 307 2.65 22.58 -8.55
CA VAL A 307 3.32 21.93 -7.42
C VAL A 307 2.81 22.50 -6.10
N ALA A 308 2.03 21.67 -5.41
CA ALA A 308 1.55 21.85 -4.05
C ALA A 308 0.86 23.20 -3.81
N ASP A 309 -0.44 23.31 -4.13
CA ASP A 309 -1.28 24.36 -3.56
C ASP A 309 -1.24 24.24 -2.02
N PRO A 310 -0.77 25.26 -1.26
CA PRO A 310 -0.68 25.15 0.19
C PRO A 310 -2.05 25.11 0.86
N SER A 311 -3.12 25.42 0.12
CA SER A 311 -4.50 25.31 0.60
C SER A 311 -5.03 23.87 0.57
N GLN A 312 -4.43 22.99 -0.24
CA GLN A 312 -4.77 21.56 -0.30
C GLN A 312 -3.79 20.73 0.53
N VAL A 313 -3.97 20.75 1.85
CA VAL A 313 -3.20 19.89 2.75
C VAL A 313 -3.91 18.54 2.86
N LEU A 314 -3.40 17.54 2.16
CA LEU A 314 -3.79 16.15 2.42
C LEU A 314 -3.39 15.77 3.84
N PRO A 315 -4.23 14.98 4.54
CA PRO A 315 -3.91 14.51 5.89
C PRO A 315 -2.66 13.63 5.87
N GLU A 316 -1.91 13.69 6.98
CA GLU A 316 -0.79 12.78 7.22
C GLU A 316 -1.24 11.33 7.13
N VAL A 317 -0.40 10.51 6.50
CA VAL A 317 -0.66 9.09 6.37
C VAL A 317 -0.20 8.39 7.65
N SER A 318 0.95 8.75 8.23
CA SER A 318 1.49 8.03 9.40
C SER A 318 0.55 8.01 10.63
N THR A 319 -0.25 9.06 10.81
CA THR A 319 -1.16 9.27 11.95
C THR A 319 -2.64 9.11 11.60
N GLY A 320 -2.96 8.71 10.37
CA GLY A 320 -4.34 8.60 9.88
C GLY A 320 -5.17 7.52 10.57
N ALA A 321 -6.50 7.58 10.37
CA ALA A 321 -7.43 6.58 10.88
C ALA A 321 -7.14 5.20 10.28
N ARG A 322 -7.25 4.17 11.13
CA ARG A 322 -7.11 2.76 10.76
C ARG A 322 -8.47 2.10 10.89
N SER A 323 -8.84 1.35 9.86
CA SER A 323 -9.95 0.40 9.99
C SER A 323 -9.51 -0.73 10.92
N GLN A 324 -10.50 -1.45 11.43
CA GLN A 324 -10.32 -2.56 12.34
C GLN A 324 -10.97 -3.83 11.78
N PRO A 325 -10.55 -5.02 12.21
CA PRO A 325 -11.16 -6.28 11.77
C PRO A 325 -12.68 -6.32 11.90
N GLN A 326 -13.24 -5.70 12.93
CA GLN A 326 -14.70 -5.61 13.12
C GLN A 326 -15.42 -4.80 12.05
N ASP A 327 -14.75 -3.85 11.40
CA ASP A 327 -15.37 -2.98 10.38
C ASP A 327 -15.69 -3.77 9.11
N LEU A 328 -14.94 -4.85 8.86
CA LEU A 328 -15.18 -5.75 7.74
C LEU A 328 -16.21 -6.82 8.03
N LYS A 329 -16.62 -7.01 9.28
CA LYS A 329 -17.58 -8.06 9.65
C LYS A 329 -18.94 -7.85 8.97
N GLY A 330 -19.45 -8.91 8.35
CA GLY A 330 -20.81 -9.00 7.82
C GLY A 330 -20.85 -9.50 6.37
N SER A 331 -22.02 -9.35 5.75
CA SER A 331 -22.26 -9.79 4.37
C SER A 331 -21.88 -8.72 3.35
N TRP A 332 -21.20 -9.17 2.30
CA TRP A 332 -20.67 -8.35 1.22
C TRP A 332 -21.10 -8.89 -0.13
N LYS A 333 -21.49 -7.97 -1.00
CA LYS A 333 -21.61 -8.23 -2.44
C LYS A 333 -20.28 -7.88 -3.09
N VAL A 334 -19.66 -8.83 -3.77
CA VAL A 334 -18.31 -8.69 -4.31
C VAL A 334 -18.34 -8.85 -5.83
N PHE A 335 -17.78 -7.87 -6.51
CA PHE A 335 -17.55 -7.85 -7.95
C PHE A 335 -16.04 -7.95 -8.15
N ASP A 336 -15.62 -9.03 -8.80
CA ASP A 336 -14.22 -9.28 -9.10
C ASP A 336 -14.03 -9.24 -10.63
N VAL A 337 -13.00 -8.54 -11.06
CA VAL A 337 -12.43 -8.64 -12.41
C VAL A 337 -11.02 -9.18 -12.24
N SER A 338 -10.72 -10.34 -12.81
CA SER A 338 -9.39 -10.92 -12.78
C SER A 338 -8.74 -10.98 -14.13
N ALA A 339 -7.42 -10.87 -14.15
CA ALA A 339 -6.55 -11.05 -15.30
C ALA A 339 -5.61 -12.21 -15.00
N SER A 340 -5.60 -13.22 -15.88
CA SER A 340 -4.72 -14.37 -15.76
C SER A 340 -3.78 -14.43 -16.98
N PRO A 341 -2.46 -14.55 -16.77
CA PRO A 341 -1.52 -14.78 -17.85
C PRO A 341 -1.75 -16.16 -18.47
N VAL A 342 -1.83 -16.20 -19.80
CA VAL A 342 -1.91 -17.42 -20.60
C VAL A 342 -0.80 -17.36 -21.64
N PRO A 343 -0.04 -18.45 -21.86
CA PRO A 343 0.93 -18.52 -22.94
C PRO A 343 0.24 -18.19 -24.27
N ASP A 344 0.85 -17.30 -25.05
CA ASP A 344 0.44 -17.07 -26.43
C ASP A 344 0.93 -18.25 -27.26
N ASP A 345 0.01 -18.94 -27.93
CA ASP A 345 0.34 -20.00 -28.87
C ASP A 345 0.82 -19.35 -30.18
N ALA A 346 1.94 -18.64 -30.11
CA ALA A 346 2.60 -18.03 -31.26
C ALA A 346 3.13 -19.12 -32.21
N SER A 347 3.43 -18.74 -33.45
CA SER A 347 4.00 -19.66 -34.43
C SER A 347 5.32 -20.27 -33.91
N PRO A 348 5.72 -21.49 -34.31
CA PRO A 348 6.92 -22.15 -33.79
C PRO A 348 8.24 -21.40 -34.03
N ASP A 349 8.21 -20.30 -34.80
CA ASP A 349 9.34 -19.43 -35.10
C ASP A 349 9.37 -18.14 -34.24
N GLU A 350 8.38 -17.90 -33.37
CA GLU A 350 8.27 -16.75 -32.47
C GLU A 350 8.46 -17.20 -31.00
N GLU A 351 9.09 -16.35 -30.18
CA GLU A 351 9.15 -16.61 -28.74
C GLU A 351 7.72 -16.58 -28.17
N PRO A 352 7.35 -17.55 -27.29
CA PRO A 352 6.01 -17.61 -26.75
C PRO A 352 5.75 -16.36 -25.89
N GLY A 353 4.87 -15.49 -26.37
CA GLY A 353 4.38 -14.34 -25.63
C GLY A 353 3.49 -14.77 -24.45
N THR A 354 3.08 -13.81 -23.62
CA THR A 354 2.04 -14.02 -22.61
C THR A 354 0.92 -13.03 -22.83
N VAL A 355 -0.31 -13.53 -22.95
CA VAL A 355 -1.52 -12.70 -23.09
C VAL A 355 -2.33 -12.77 -21.79
N LEU A 356 -2.85 -11.61 -21.36
CA LEU A 356 -3.76 -11.53 -20.22
C LEU A 356 -5.20 -11.81 -20.66
N VAL A 357 -5.84 -12.76 -19.99
CA VAL A 357 -7.27 -13.07 -20.19
C VAL A 357 -8.07 -12.56 -19.00
N TYR A 358 -9.10 -11.76 -19.28
CA TYR A 358 -9.92 -11.12 -18.27
C TYR A 358 -11.22 -11.88 -17.99
N PHE A 359 -11.56 -12.04 -16.71
CA PHE A 359 -12.77 -12.70 -16.23
C PHE A 359 -13.50 -11.82 -15.24
N SER A 360 -14.83 -11.84 -15.28
CA SER A 360 -15.66 -11.21 -14.25
C SER A 360 -16.56 -12.18 -13.52
N SER A 361 -16.76 -11.91 -12.24
CA SER A 361 -17.70 -12.65 -11.42
C SER A 361 -18.35 -11.77 -10.35
N GLU A 362 -19.56 -12.15 -9.96
CA GLU A 362 -20.29 -11.55 -8.85
C GLU A 362 -20.57 -12.63 -7.81
N THR A 363 -20.18 -12.39 -6.55
CA THR A 363 -20.36 -13.33 -5.45
C THR A 363 -20.93 -12.65 -4.22
N ALA A 364 -21.76 -13.37 -3.47
CA ALA A 364 -22.11 -13.04 -2.10
C ALA A 364 -21.10 -13.69 -1.16
N GLN A 365 -20.54 -12.90 -0.24
CA GLN A 365 -19.51 -13.35 0.70
C GLN A 365 -19.86 -12.92 2.13
N GLU A 366 -19.51 -13.73 3.12
CA GLU A 366 -19.52 -13.36 4.53
C GLU A 366 -18.09 -13.14 4.99
N TRP A 367 -17.81 -11.96 5.53
CA TRP A 367 -16.48 -11.59 6.01
C TRP A 367 -16.47 -11.50 7.52
N GLY A 368 -15.36 -11.87 8.14
CA GLY A 368 -15.23 -11.78 9.58
C GLY A 368 -13.79 -11.78 10.08
N PRO A 369 -13.57 -11.31 11.33
CA PRO A 369 -12.27 -11.42 11.97
C PRO A 369 -11.94 -12.90 12.16
N GLY A 370 -10.83 -13.35 11.59
CA GLY A 370 -10.39 -14.74 11.71
C GLY A 370 -9.91 -15.10 13.11
N ARG A 371 -10.20 -16.33 13.54
CA ARG A 371 -9.19 -17.17 14.21
C ARG A 371 -8.62 -18.00 13.08
N GLY A 372 -7.38 -17.72 12.67
CA GLY A 372 -6.79 -18.35 11.48
C GLY A 372 -7.00 -19.86 11.49
N ASP A 373 -7.34 -20.43 10.33
CA ASP A 373 -7.27 -21.87 10.18
C ASP A 373 -5.82 -22.32 10.46
N PRO A 374 -5.59 -23.45 11.15
CA PRO A 374 -4.25 -23.87 11.57
C PRO A 374 -3.22 -24.08 10.45
N GLY A 375 -3.64 -23.95 9.17
CA GLY A 375 -2.80 -24.08 7.98
C GLY A 375 -2.63 -22.81 7.13
N ASP A 376 -3.38 -21.74 7.40
CA ASP A 376 -3.23 -20.44 6.70
C ASP A 376 -2.07 -19.66 7.33
N CYS A 377 -0.91 -19.71 6.67
CA CYS A 377 0.24 -18.89 7.04
C CYS A 377 0.07 -17.51 6.41
N GLY A 378 0.08 -16.44 7.21
CA GLY A 378 -0.09 -15.08 6.70
C GLY A 378 -0.34 -14.04 7.78
N GLY A 379 -0.45 -12.78 7.35
CA GLY A 379 -0.71 -11.64 8.23
C GLY A 379 -1.43 -10.51 7.50
N ALA A 380 -2.18 -9.72 8.27
CA ALA A 380 -2.92 -8.56 7.83
C ALA A 380 -2.44 -7.31 8.57
N PHE A 381 -1.97 -6.31 7.83
CA PHE A 381 -1.55 -5.01 8.32
C PHE A 381 -2.70 -4.01 8.19
N TRP A 382 -3.13 -3.45 9.32
CA TRP A 382 -4.15 -2.41 9.38
C TRP A 382 -3.47 -1.05 9.31
N LEU A 383 -3.33 -0.55 8.09
CA LEU A 383 -2.57 0.65 7.78
C LEU A 383 -3.48 1.89 7.82
N PRO A 384 -2.93 3.08 8.08
CA PRO A 384 -3.70 4.32 8.07
C PRO A 384 -4.33 4.61 6.71
N GLY A 385 -5.39 5.44 6.73
CA GLY A 385 -6.17 5.74 5.53
C GLY A 385 -7.22 4.66 5.22
N ASN A 386 -7.56 3.84 6.22
CA ASN A 386 -8.42 2.64 6.09
C ASN A 386 -7.89 1.66 5.04
N ALA A 387 -6.57 1.49 5.04
CA ALA A 387 -5.84 0.64 4.13
C ALA A 387 -5.56 -0.71 4.81
N LEU A 388 -5.71 -1.80 4.07
CA LEU A 388 -5.45 -3.15 4.55
C LEU A 388 -4.51 -3.85 3.58
N LEU A 389 -3.36 -4.29 4.07
CA LEU A 389 -2.43 -5.15 3.33
C LEU A 389 -2.49 -6.56 3.92
N GLU A 390 -2.84 -7.56 3.13
CA GLU A 390 -2.83 -8.97 3.53
C GLU A 390 -1.80 -9.75 2.71
N LEU A 391 -1.01 -10.54 3.41
CA LEU A 391 -0.05 -11.48 2.82
C LEU A 391 -0.46 -12.87 3.27
N ARG A 392 -0.74 -13.77 2.32
CA ARG A 392 -1.17 -15.14 2.61
C ARG A 392 -0.39 -16.13 1.77
N MET A 393 0.06 -17.19 2.40
CA MET A 393 0.52 -18.38 1.68
C MET A 393 -0.69 -19.12 1.17
N VAL A 394 -0.82 -19.24 -0.15
CA VAL A 394 -1.95 -19.91 -0.79
C VAL A 394 -1.56 -21.32 -1.17
N PRO A 395 -2.45 -22.31 -0.98
CA PRO A 395 -2.21 -23.64 -1.50
C PRO A 395 -2.06 -23.60 -3.03
N PRO A 396 -1.39 -24.59 -3.62
CA PRO A 396 -1.28 -24.68 -5.07
C PRO A 396 -2.68 -24.71 -5.66
N VAL A 397 -3.05 -23.67 -6.41
CA VAL A 397 -4.28 -23.67 -7.17
C VAL A 397 -4.15 -24.78 -8.20
N SER A 398 -4.91 -25.86 -8.03
CA SER A 398 -5.20 -26.78 -9.12
C SER A 398 -5.82 -25.95 -10.24
N ARG A 399 -5.01 -25.52 -11.23
CA ARG A 399 -5.50 -25.04 -12.53
C ARG A 399 -6.68 -25.90 -12.89
N GLY A 400 -7.82 -25.29 -13.21
CA GLY A 400 -9.06 -25.97 -13.52
C GLY A 400 -8.85 -27.17 -14.46
N ARG A 401 -8.65 -28.34 -13.86
CA ARG A 401 -8.96 -29.64 -14.43
C ARG A 401 -10.28 -30.09 -13.79
N ALA A 402 -11.26 -29.19 -13.80
CA ALA A 402 -12.66 -29.51 -13.60
C ALA A 402 -13.18 -30.21 -14.85
N ALA A 403 -12.71 -31.45 -15.06
CA ALA A 403 -13.31 -32.43 -15.95
C ALA A 403 -12.83 -33.86 -15.62
N ASP A 404 -11.57 -34.05 -15.18
CA ASP A 404 -11.01 -35.39 -14.99
C ASP A 404 -10.16 -35.57 -13.69
N ALA A 405 -10.24 -34.64 -12.73
CA ALA A 405 -9.58 -34.84 -11.45
C ALA A 405 -10.36 -35.87 -10.62
N GLN A 406 -9.91 -37.12 -10.70
CA GLN A 406 -10.38 -38.20 -9.84
C GLN A 406 -10.11 -37.83 -8.37
N GLU A 407 -11.16 -37.83 -7.55
CA GLU A 407 -11.05 -37.64 -6.09
C GLU A 407 -9.98 -38.59 -5.52
N GLY A 408 -8.99 -38.04 -4.82
CA GLY A 408 -8.01 -38.83 -4.05
C GLY A 408 -6.55 -38.76 -4.49
N MET A 409 -6.14 -37.83 -5.36
CA MET A 409 -4.71 -37.56 -5.54
C MET A 409 -4.23 -36.62 -4.42
N GLU A 410 -3.42 -37.16 -3.50
CA GLU A 410 -2.82 -36.41 -2.40
C GLU A 410 -2.00 -35.24 -2.97
N THR A 411 -2.27 -34.03 -2.47
CA THR A 411 -1.47 -32.81 -2.69
C THR A 411 -0.19 -32.82 -1.83
N GLU A 412 0.28 -33.99 -1.41
CA GLU A 412 1.55 -34.12 -0.70
C GLU A 412 2.69 -33.84 -1.69
N GLY A 413 3.23 -32.61 -1.63
CA GLY A 413 4.44 -32.21 -2.35
C GLY A 413 4.28 -31.02 -3.31
N GLN A 414 3.09 -30.47 -3.51
CA GLN A 414 2.95 -29.20 -4.22
C GLN A 414 3.05 -28.04 -3.22
N GLY A 415 4.04 -27.17 -3.43
CA GLY A 415 4.33 -26.10 -2.49
C GLY A 415 3.26 -25.01 -2.43
N ARG A 416 3.34 -24.15 -1.41
CA ARG A 416 2.47 -22.99 -1.26
C ARG A 416 3.04 -21.77 -1.98
N GLY A 417 2.17 -21.03 -2.66
CA GLY A 417 2.47 -19.76 -3.32
C GLY A 417 2.18 -18.55 -2.43
N LEU A 418 2.28 -17.34 -2.98
CA LEU A 418 2.06 -16.08 -2.27
C LEU A 418 0.88 -15.30 -2.86
N CYS A 419 -0.05 -14.85 -2.01
CA CYS A 419 -1.07 -13.87 -2.36
C CYS A 419 -0.82 -12.55 -1.62
N VAL A 420 -0.61 -11.48 -2.38
CA VAL A 420 -0.48 -10.09 -1.90
C VAL A 420 -1.76 -9.34 -2.19
N SER A 421 -2.51 -8.99 -1.15
CA SER A 421 -3.77 -8.25 -1.28
C SER A 421 -3.68 -6.86 -0.66
N PHE A 422 -4.08 -5.84 -1.39
CA PHE A 422 -4.18 -4.47 -0.90
C PHE A 422 -5.61 -3.97 -1.07
N HIS A 423 -6.21 -3.52 0.02
CA HIS A 423 -7.58 -3.08 0.08
C HIS A 423 -7.69 -1.68 0.66
N TRP A 424 -8.70 -0.95 0.20
CA TRP A 424 -9.06 0.37 0.71
C TRP A 424 -10.54 0.38 1.07
N LEU A 425 -10.85 0.51 2.36
CA LEU A 425 -12.20 0.77 2.84
C LEU A 425 -12.50 2.26 2.65
N VAL A 426 -12.99 2.60 1.45
CA VAL A 426 -13.25 3.98 1.02
C VAL A 426 -14.31 4.64 1.90
N ASN A 427 -15.31 3.86 2.33
CA ASN A 427 -16.31 4.26 3.31
C ASN A 427 -16.79 3.01 4.06
N GLU A 428 -17.61 3.18 5.09
CA GLU A 428 -18.12 2.10 5.97
C GLU A 428 -18.80 0.93 5.22
N ARG A 429 -19.16 1.11 3.94
CA ARG A 429 -19.90 0.14 3.15
C ARG A 429 -19.24 -0.24 1.83
N THR A 430 -18.12 0.36 1.47
CA THR A 430 -17.50 0.14 0.16
C THR A 430 -16.02 -0.09 0.35
N LEU A 431 -15.56 -1.23 -0.14
CA LEU A 431 -14.15 -1.60 -0.18
C LEU A 431 -13.75 -1.85 -1.62
N ILE A 432 -12.62 -1.29 -2.03
CA ILE A 432 -11.96 -1.65 -3.30
C ILE A 432 -10.64 -2.33 -2.98
N GLY A 433 -10.14 -3.19 -3.87
CA GLY A 433 -8.87 -3.84 -3.63
C GLY A 433 -8.24 -4.48 -4.86
N LEU A 434 -6.98 -4.84 -4.71
CA LEU A 434 -6.18 -5.59 -5.66
C LEU A 434 -5.61 -6.81 -4.97
N GLN A 435 -5.60 -7.94 -5.66
CA GLN A 435 -4.91 -9.15 -5.23
C GLN A 435 -3.95 -9.57 -6.34
N ARG A 436 -2.71 -9.91 -5.98
CA ARG A 436 -1.70 -10.45 -6.87
C ARG A 436 -1.24 -11.79 -6.32
N GLU A 437 -1.42 -12.84 -7.10
CA GLU A 437 -1.15 -14.22 -6.69
C GLU A 437 -0.01 -14.83 -7.49
N TYR A 438 0.91 -15.47 -6.79
CA TYR A 438 2.04 -16.22 -7.34
C TYR A 438 1.94 -17.69 -6.95
N SER A 439 2.41 -18.58 -7.83
CA SER A 439 2.55 -20.00 -7.56
C SER A 439 3.70 -20.28 -6.57
N ALA A 440 3.84 -21.54 -6.16
CA ALA A 440 4.98 -22.00 -5.36
C ALA A 440 6.33 -21.80 -6.07
N ASP A 441 6.33 -21.84 -7.41
CA ASP A 441 7.50 -21.58 -8.25
C ASP A 441 7.73 -20.08 -8.48
N GLY A 442 6.95 -19.22 -7.81
CA GLY A 442 7.04 -17.77 -7.91
C GLY A 442 6.46 -17.18 -9.20
N LEU A 443 5.77 -17.96 -10.04
CA LEU A 443 5.15 -17.47 -11.28
C LEU A 443 3.83 -16.75 -11.01
N LEU A 444 3.59 -15.62 -11.68
CA LEU A 444 2.35 -14.87 -11.61
C LEU A 444 1.18 -15.73 -12.12
N MET A 445 0.15 -15.88 -11.30
CA MET A 445 -1.01 -16.71 -11.59
C MET A 445 -2.25 -15.89 -11.92
N GLU A 446 -2.48 -14.82 -11.16
CA GLU A 446 -3.67 -13.99 -11.31
C GLU A 446 -3.43 -12.61 -10.67
N VAL A 447 -3.98 -11.58 -11.31
CA VAL A 447 -4.21 -10.29 -10.66
C VAL A 447 -5.71 -10.02 -10.66
N ARG A 448 -6.28 -9.65 -9.52
CA ARG A 448 -7.71 -9.44 -9.36
C ARG A 448 -8.00 -8.06 -8.79
N SER A 449 -8.80 -7.28 -9.51
CA SER A 449 -9.44 -6.07 -9.02
C SER A 449 -10.79 -6.42 -8.38
N ARG A 450 -11.04 -5.85 -7.21
CA ARG A 450 -12.21 -6.12 -6.38
C ARG A 450 -12.94 -4.83 -6.06
N THR A 451 -14.26 -4.86 -6.19
CA THR A 451 -15.17 -3.91 -5.55
C THR A 451 -16.18 -4.66 -4.70
N ALA A 452 -16.27 -4.32 -3.42
CA ALA A 452 -17.15 -4.97 -2.45
C ALA A 452 -18.07 -3.94 -1.78
N VAL A 453 -19.35 -4.26 -1.70
CA VAL A 453 -20.39 -3.42 -1.08
C VAL A 453 -21.06 -4.15 0.08
N LYS A 454 -21.04 -3.54 1.27
CA LYS A 454 -21.58 -4.09 2.51
C LYS A 454 -23.10 -3.96 2.58
N GLY A 455 -23.77 -5.06 2.87
CA GLY A 455 -25.21 -5.09 3.10
C GLY A 455 -25.90 -6.37 2.60
N GLY A 456 -27.12 -6.58 3.10
CA GLY A 456 -27.94 -7.74 2.74
C GLY A 456 -28.59 -7.62 1.36
N TRP A 457 -28.75 -8.78 0.72
CA TRP A 457 -29.46 -8.95 -0.55
C TRP A 457 -30.93 -8.56 -0.39
N VAL A 458 -31.37 -7.47 -1.03
CA VAL A 458 -32.79 -7.27 -1.31
C VAL A 458 -33.06 -7.96 -2.63
N GLY A 459 -33.26 -9.27 -2.57
CA GLY A 459 -33.68 -10.04 -3.71
C GLY A 459 -34.95 -9.47 -4.30
N GLY A 460 -34.81 -8.87 -5.48
CA GLY A 460 -35.91 -8.89 -6.42
C GLY A 460 -36.16 -10.35 -6.76
N ARG A 461 -37.15 -10.97 -6.10
CA ARG A 461 -37.89 -12.05 -6.76
C ARG A 461 -38.40 -11.45 -8.07
N MET A 462 -37.80 -11.85 -9.19
CA MET A 462 -38.44 -11.66 -10.49
C MET A 462 -39.72 -12.51 -10.54
#